data_AF-A0A2K9ZD35-F1
#
_entry.id   AF-A0A2K9ZD35-F1
#
_cell.length_a   1.000
_cell.length_b   1.000
_cell.length_c   1.000
_cell.angle_alpha   90.00
_cell.angle_beta   90.00
_cell.angle_gamma   90.00
#
_symmetry.space_group_name_H-M   'P 1'
#
loop_
_entity.id
_entity.type
_entity.pdbx_description
1 polymer ?
#
loop_
_entity_poly.entity_id
_entity_poly.type
_entity_poly.pdbx_seq_one_letter_code
_entity_poly.pdbx_strand_id
1 'polypeptide(L)'
;MGLFDGLGSVVSDVLNGRPVNLLAVAEDVFQNAGGLDGVLTQLNQSGLGHQVASWIGTGDNIPITADQIRAALSSEQLQGLASKLGIDISKVPELLADHLPTAVDQASPNGTLPSSAS
;
A
#
# COMPACT_ATOMS: atom_id res chain seq x y z
N MET A 1 -25.37 4.00 6.00
CA MET A 1 -25.49 5.45 6.18
C MET A 1 -24.26 5.94 6.91
N GLY A 2 -23.21 6.43 6.23
CA GLY A 2 -21.96 6.77 6.93
C GLY A 2 -20.80 7.22 6.05
N LEU A 3 -21.08 8.00 5.00
CA LEU A 3 -20.04 8.58 4.12
C LEU A 3 -20.45 9.95 3.56
N PHE A 4 -21.76 10.21 3.45
CA PHE A 4 -22.27 11.55 3.13
C PHE A 4 -22.21 12.54 4.30
N ASP A 5 -22.09 12.07 5.55
CA ASP A 5 -21.97 12.92 6.75
C ASP A 5 -20.54 13.40 7.00
N GLY A 6 -19.53 12.66 6.52
CA GLY A 6 -18.12 13.04 6.65
C GLY A 6 -17.68 14.14 5.69
N LEU A 7 -18.21 14.15 4.46
CA LEU A 7 -17.80 15.14 3.44
C LEU A 7 -18.50 16.50 3.62
N GLY A 8 -19.73 16.52 4.14
CA GLY A 8 -20.42 17.77 4.48
C GLY A 8 -19.74 18.52 5.65
N SER A 9 -19.14 17.77 6.57
CA SER A 9 -18.49 18.31 7.76
C SER A 9 -17.15 18.98 7.43
N VAL A 10 -16.31 18.37 6.58
CA VAL A 10 -15.02 18.96 6.19
C VAL A 10 -15.16 20.24 5.35
N VAL A 11 -16.21 20.34 4.52
CA VAL A 11 -16.55 21.58 3.81
C VAL A 11 -17.03 22.67 4.77
N SER A 12 -17.81 22.29 5.79
CA SER A 12 -18.28 23.23 6.81
C SER A 12 -17.16 23.76 7.71
N ASP A 13 -16.14 22.93 7.97
CA ASP A 13 -14.99 23.26 8.82
C ASP A 13 -13.97 24.17 8.10
N VAL A 14 -13.80 23.99 6.77
CA VAL A 14 -12.97 24.89 5.94
C VAL A 14 -13.60 26.28 5.82
N LEU A 15 -14.93 26.35 5.76
CA LEU A 15 -15.67 27.62 5.77
C LEU A 15 -15.63 28.32 7.14
N ASN A 16 -15.38 27.57 8.22
CA ASN A 16 -15.20 28.08 9.58
C ASN A 16 -13.74 28.47 9.90
N GLY A 17 -12.83 28.42 8.92
CA GLY A 17 -11.45 28.89 9.07
C GLY A 17 -10.55 28.00 9.93
N ARG A 18 -10.92 26.72 10.12
CA ARG A 18 -10.07 25.77 10.83
C ARG A 18 -8.98 25.22 9.89
N PRO A 19 -7.72 25.14 10.37
CA PRO A 19 -6.64 24.60 9.57
C PRO A 19 -6.91 23.12 9.28
N VAL A 20 -7.07 22.80 8.00
CA VAL A 20 -7.15 21.41 7.53
C VAL A 20 -5.88 20.71 7.97
N ASN A 21 -6.00 19.76 8.91
CA ASN A 21 -4.84 19.05 9.43
C ASN A 21 -4.42 17.99 8.41
N LEU A 22 -3.52 18.37 7.50
CA LEU A 22 -2.95 17.47 6.50
C LEU A 22 -2.26 16.26 7.13
N LEU A 23 -1.82 16.37 8.39
CA LEU A 23 -1.26 15.26 9.15
C LEU A 23 -2.33 14.21 9.50
N ALA A 24 -3.55 14.65 9.86
CA ALA A 24 -4.68 13.74 10.09
C ALA A 24 -5.17 13.09 8.79
N VAL A 25 -5.09 13.79 7.66
CA VAL A 25 -5.37 13.21 6.33
C VAL A 25 -4.27 12.23 5.92
N ALA A 26 -3.00 12.53 6.22
CA ALA A 26 -1.91 11.60 6.01
C ALA A 26 -2.08 10.36 6.90
N GLU A 27 -2.37 10.52 8.19
CA GLU A 27 -2.69 9.43 9.11
C GLU A 27 -3.88 8.62 8.64
N ASP A 28 -4.96 9.24 8.16
CA ASP A 28 -6.11 8.53 7.60
C ASP A 28 -5.72 7.78 6.31
N VAL A 29 -4.89 8.35 5.43
CA VAL A 29 -4.34 7.65 4.26
C VAL A 29 -3.37 6.53 4.66
N PHE A 30 -2.60 6.68 5.74
CA PHE A 30 -1.71 5.64 6.26
C PHE A 30 -2.50 4.53 6.97
N GLN A 31 -3.61 4.87 7.64
CA GLN A 31 -4.51 3.94 8.34
C GLN A 31 -5.54 3.27 7.39
N ASN A 32 -5.98 3.94 6.32
CA ASN A 32 -6.93 3.41 5.33
C ASN A 32 -6.27 2.80 4.08
N ALA A 33 -5.07 3.25 3.66
CA ALA A 33 -4.48 2.81 2.39
C ALA A 33 -3.41 1.73 2.52
N GLY A 34 -3.17 1.20 3.72
CA GLY A 34 -2.34 0.02 3.97
C GLY A 34 -0.84 0.15 3.67
N GLY A 35 -0.36 1.15 2.92
CA GLY A 35 1.06 1.26 2.60
C GLY A 35 1.65 -0.02 1.98
N LEU A 36 2.95 -0.22 2.12
CA LEU A 36 3.63 -1.47 1.75
C LEU A 36 3.01 -2.70 2.43
N ASP A 37 2.56 -2.58 3.69
CA ASP A 37 1.92 -3.67 4.44
C ASP A 37 0.59 -4.13 3.81
N GLY A 38 -0.20 -3.20 3.27
CA GLY A 38 -1.46 -3.46 2.60
C GLY A 38 -1.26 -4.12 1.24
N VAL A 39 -0.20 -3.73 0.51
CA VAL A 39 0.21 -4.42 -0.72
C VAL A 39 0.60 -5.87 -0.41
N LEU A 40 1.36 -6.10 0.65
CA LEU A 40 1.79 -7.45 1.07
C LEU A 40 0.61 -8.28 1.59
N THR A 41 -0.29 -7.68 2.35
CA THR A 41 -1.53 -8.29 2.80
C THR A 41 -2.38 -8.73 1.61
N GLN A 42 -2.51 -7.88 0.60
CA GLN A 42 -3.26 -8.20 -0.61
C GLN A 42 -2.59 -9.34 -1.39
N LEU A 43 -1.28 -9.27 -1.62
CA LEU A 43 -0.51 -10.35 -2.27
C LEU A 43 -0.70 -11.69 -1.53
N ASN A 44 -0.65 -11.66 -0.20
CA ASN A 44 -0.91 -12.82 0.64
C ASN A 44 -2.34 -13.36 0.46
N GLN A 45 -3.34 -12.49 0.48
CA GLN A 45 -4.76 -12.85 0.26
C GLN A 45 -5.02 -13.43 -1.14
N SER A 46 -4.25 -13.02 -2.14
CA SER A 46 -4.35 -13.52 -3.52
C SER A 46 -3.64 -14.85 -3.75
N GLY A 47 -3.08 -15.47 -2.71
CA GLY A 47 -2.38 -16.75 -2.79
C GLY A 47 -0.87 -16.64 -3.06
N LEU A 48 -0.32 -15.41 -3.13
CA LEU A 48 1.11 -15.14 -3.29
C LEU A 48 1.82 -15.02 -1.93
N GLY A 49 1.18 -15.48 -0.85
CA GLY A 49 1.73 -15.46 0.50
C GLY A 49 3.06 -16.18 0.64
N HIS A 50 3.31 -17.21 -0.18
CA HIS A 50 4.57 -17.93 -0.19
C HIS A 50 5.73 -17.07 -0.71
N GLN A 51 5.50 -16.26 -1.75
CA GLN A 51 6.48 -15.27 -2.24
C GLN A 51 6.71 -14.17 -1.21
N VAL A 52 5.63 -13.62 -0.65
CA VAL A 52 5.71 -12.59 0.39
C VAL A 52 6.51 -13.07 1.60
N ALA A 53 6.23 -14.28 2.09
CA ALA A 53 6.95 -14.87 3.21
C ALA A 53 8.43 -15.15 2.90
N SER A 54 8.75 -15.47 1.64
CA SER A 54 10.13 -15.64 1.20
C SER A 54 10.91 -14.33 1.28
N TRP A 55 10.31 -13.20 0.90
CA TRP A 55 10.94 -11.88 1.00
C TRP A 55 11.04 -11.37 2.44
N ILE A 56 10.04 -11.68 3.26
CA ILE A 56 10.05 -11.28 4.68
C ILE A 56 11.08 -12.09 5.46
N GLY A 57 11.24 -13.37 5.12
CA GLY A 57 12.18 -14.29 5.76
C GLY A 57 13.64 -14.04 5.35
N THR A 58 14.54 -14.90 5.82
CA THR A 58 15.97 -14.89 5.50
C THR A 58 16.35 -15.87 4.37
N GLY A 59 15.36 -16.35 3.62
CA GLY A 59 15.54 -17.30 2.52
C GLY A 59 15.79 -16.61 1.18
N ASP A 60 15.88 -17.38 0.10
CA ASP A 60 15.95 -16.83 -1.26
C ASP A 60 14.66 -16.10 -1.62
N ASN A 61 14.79 -14.88 -2.17
CA ASN A 61 13.66 -14.09 -2.66
C ASN A 61 13.05 -14.73 -3.90
N ILE A 62 11.82 -15.22 -3.79
CA ILE A 62 11.11 -15.83 -4.91
C ILE A 62 10.67 -14.71 -5.87
N PRO A 63 11.01 -14.78 -7.16
CA PRO A 63 10.58 -13.76 -8.11
C PRO A 63 9.06 -13.75 -8.27
N ILE A 64 8.53 -12.56 -8.54
CA ILE A 64 7.12 -12.35 -8.87
C ILE A 64 7.02 -11.64 -10.21
N THR A 65 5.96 -11.92 -10.97
CA THR A 65 5.73 -11.31 -12.28
C THR A 65 4.68 -10.21 -12.19
N ALA A 66 4.73 -9.23 -13.09
CA ALA A 66 3.71 -8.19 -13.20
C ALA A 66 2.28 -8.75 -13.29
N ASP A 67 2.07 -9.87 -13.98
CA ASP A 67 0.74 -10.49 -14.13
C ASP A 67 0.18 -10.99 -12.78
N GLN A 68 1.02 -11.65 -11.98
CA GLN A 68 0.69 -12.05 -10.60
C GLN A 68 0.32 -10.84 -9.72
N ILE A 69 1.06 -9.73 -9.85
CA ILE A 69 0.75 -8.49 -9.11
C ILE A 69 -0.57 -7.89 -9.58
N ARG A 70 -0.85 -7.88 -10.88
CA ARG A 70 -2.14 -7.41 -11.44
C ARG A 70 -3.31 -8.30 -11.05
N ALA A 71 -3.08 -9.60 -10.92
CA ALA A 71 -4.09 -10.54 -10.46
C ALA A 71 -4.37 -10.38 -8.95
N ALA A 72 -3.36 -9.94 -8.19
CA ALA A 72 -3.48 -9.78 -6.74
C ALA A 72 -4.04 -8.42 -6.32
N LEU A 73 -3.52 -7.34 -6.91
CA LEU A 73 -3.90 -5.97 -6.60
C LEU A 73 -5.10 -5.54 -7.46
N SER A 74 -6.08 -4.92 -6.83
CA SER A 74 -7.21 -4.32 -7.55
C SER A 74 -6.76 -3.11 -8.35
N SER A 75 -7.52 -2.77 -9.40
CA SER A 75 -7.26 -1.57 -10.21
C SER A 75 -7.20 -0.29 -9.37
N GLU A 76 -8.01 -0.18 -8.32
CA GLU A 76 -7.97 0.97 -7.39
C GLU A 76 -6.65 1.04 -6.61
N GLN A 77 -6.13 -0.09 -6.14
CA GLN A 77 -4.84 -0.14 -5.44
C GLN A 77 -3.68 0.24 -6.38
N LEU A 78 -3.68 -0.34 -7.60
CA LEU A 78 -2.70 0.00 -8.62
C LEU A 78 -2.77 1.50 -8.97
N GLN A 79 -3.98 2.07 -9.06
CA GLN A 79 -4.18 3.48 -9.34
C GLN A 79 -3.68 4.39 -8.20
N GLY A 80 -3.91 3.98 -6.96
CA GLY A 80 -3.39 4.68 -5.78
C GLY A 80 -1.86 4.72 -5.76
N LEU A 81 -1.22 3.59 -6.08
CA LEU A 81 0.24 3.50 -6.21
C LEU A 81 0.76 4.31 -7.40
N ALA A 82 0.12 4.21 -8.56
CA ALA A 82 0.45 4.99 -9.75
C ALA A 82 0.45 6.49 -9.46
N SER A 83 -0.58 6.97 -8.77
CA SER A 83 -0.75 8.38 -8.42
C SER A 83 0.29 8.86 -7.40
N LYS A 84 0.69 8.00 -6.46
CA LYS A 84 1.75 8.30 -5.49
C LYS A 84 3.14 8.33 -6.13
N LEU A 85 3.38 7.45 -7.09
CA LEU A 85 4.66 7.33 -7.80
C LEU A 85 4.78 8.30 -8.99
N GLY A 86 3.68 8.89 -9.45
CA GLY A 86 3.66 9.78 -10.62
C GLY A 86 3.89 9.04 -11.93
N ILE A 87 3.47 7.77 -12.02
CA ILE A 87 3.65 6.91 -13.19
C ILE A 87 2.31 6.35 -13.69
N ASP A 88 2.32 5.76 -14.88
CA ASP A 88 1.18 5.02 -15.40
C ASP A 88 0.84 3.77 -14.58
N ILE A 89 -0.45 3.56 -14.34
CA ILE A 89 -1.00 2.38 -13.67
C ILE A 89 -0.56 1.06 -14.30
N SER A 90 -0.38 1.03 -15.63
CA SER A 90 0.09 -0.14 -16.37
C SER A 90 1.55 -0.49 -16.08
N LYS A 91 2.35 0.48 -15.62
CA LYS A 91 3.77 0.31 -15.27
C LYS A 91 4.02 -0.04 -13.81
N VAL A 92 3.07 0.30 -12.93
CA VAL A 92 3.11 -0.09 -11.51
C VAL A 92 3.42 -1.57 -11.30
N PRO A 93 2.68 -2.53 -11.90
CA PRO A 93 2.94 -3.95 -11.65
C PRO A 93 4.30 -4.43 -12.19
N GLU A 94 4.82 -3.84 -13.27
CA GLU A 94 6.18 -4.14 -13.76
C GLU A 94 7.24 -3.68 -12.75
N LEU A 95 7.12 -2.45 -12.24
CA LEU A 95 8.07 -1.92 -11.25
C LEU A 95 8.00 -2.64 -9.91
N LEU A 96 6.79 -2.97 -9.44
CA LEU A 96 6.63 -3.76 -8.22
C LEU A 96 7.25 -5.14 -8.42
N ALA A 97 7.09 -5.77 -9.59
CA ALA A 97 7.66 -7.09 -9.82
C ALA A 97 9.20 -7.10 -9.73
N ASP A 98 9.85 -6.03 -10.19
CA ASP A 98 11.31 -5.90 -10.17
C ASP A 98 11.85 -5.48 -8.80
N HIS A 99 11.18 -4.53 -8.12
CA HIS A 99 11.73 -3.88 -6.93
C HIS A 99 11.10 -4.32 -5.61
N LEU A 100 9.86 -4.80 -5.62
CA LEU A 100 9.16 -5.18 -4.38
C LEU A 100 9.86 -6.31 -3.61
N PRO A 101 10.36 -7.40 -4.23
CA PRO A 101 11.05 -8.47 -3.50
C PRO A 101 12.23 -7.95 -2.68
N THR A 102 13.09 -7.14 -3.32
CA THR A 102 14.27 -6.55 -2.70
C THR A 102 13.89 -5.48 -1.67
N ALA A 103 12.86 -4.67 -1.94
CA ALA A 103 12.40 -3.65 -0.99
C ALA A 103 11.84 -4.27 0.30
N VAL A 104 11.13 -5.40 0.19
CA VAL A 104 10.59 -6.13 1.34
C VAL A 104 11.72 -6.77 2.15
N ASP A 105 12.64 -7.47 1.49
CA ASP A 105 13.84 -8.06 2.11
C ASP A 105 14.65 -7.03 2.93
N GLN A 106 14.92 -5.87 2.34
CA GLN A 106 15.61 -4.77 3.02
C GLN A 106 14.81 -4.20 4.18
N ALA A 107 13.48 -4.23 4.10
CA ALA A 107 12.58 -3.77 5.15
C ALA A 107 12.36 -4.84 6.24
N SER A 108 12.73 -6.11 6.04
CA SER A 108 12.57 -7.21 6.99
C SER A 108 13.89 -7.82 7.48
N PRO A 109 14.84 -7.02 8.01
CA PRO A 109 16.17 -7.51 8.39
C PRO A 109 16.17 -8.55 9.51
N ASN A 110 15.06 -8.71 10.25
CA ASN A 110 14.90 -9.70 11.33
C ASN A 110 13.94 -10.84 10.99
N GLY A 111 13.53 -11.01 9.72
CA GLY A 111 12.49 -11.99 9.40
C GLY A 111 11.07 -11.49 9.70
N THR A 112 10.93 -10.20 10.03
CA THR A 112 9.68 -9.52 10.34
C THR A 112 9.75 -8.11 9.77
N LEU A 113 8.67 -7.66 9.16
CA LEU A 113 8.53 -6.24 8.85
C LEU A 113 8.37 -5.50 10.17
N PRO A 114 9.03 -4.33 10.34
CA PRO A 114 8.72 -3.45 11.44
C PRO A 114 7.28 -2.99 11.24
N SER A 115 6.34 -3.69 11.87
CA SER A 115 5.04 -3.14 12.15
C SER A 115 5.32 -1.87 12.94
N SER A 116 5.08 -0.71 12.33
CA SER A 116 4.96 0.55 13.04
C SER A 116 3.73 0.47 13.93
N ALA A 117 3.87 -0.32 14.99
CA ALA A 117 2.98 -0.41 16.12
C ALA A 117 3.78 0.09 17.32
N SER A 118 3.79 1.41 17.47
CA SER A 118 4.09 2.09 18.71
C SER A 118 3.12 3.24 18.87
#